data_AF-A0A1I8ML80-F1
#
_entry.id   AF-A0A1I8ML80-F1
#
_cell.length_a   1.000
_cell.length_b   1.000
_cell.length_c   1.000
_cell.angle_alpha   90.00
_cell.angle_beta   90.00
_cell.angle_gamma   90.00
#
_symmetry.space_group_name_H-M   'P 1'
#
loop_
_entity.id
_entity.type
_entity.pdbx_description
1 polymer ?
#
loop_
_entity_poly.entity_id
_entity_poly.type
_entity_poly.pdbx_seq_one_letter_code
_entity_poly.pdbx_strand_id
1 'polypeptide(L)'
;MHSLEKAVSEKHRVIVQLNKLGSQNASHSKLTLVQVRARPELTDPFVALGYDTLQVNRKSSSQFSSLSSSSSSPSKGKLHFDCVGNGFDARTRSEMASMMAHLLLQQRNCCMIRCVAKRESSAAVLNHLLVCEVDKRMQSAQLSLSCIQCEYFDIRKFDMVNLLGRPTRRKKFLSTMDLQRWLNGDYQQLVAGCQGQECLDFLFSFSDRNRIMYEVKFSYMQIVAGKLDTDGKVALSTCLANLDIRPRGNTSMLVDTIRDYYSAEQEMQIWMFFEIPVQQRLGLNGAGDIMDDMLKLAKAAYAGFNSAKVNKVGICR
;
A
#
# COMPACT_ATOMS: atom_id res chain seq x y z
N MET A 1 -2.87 22.49 28.07
CA MET A 1 -2.48 21.08 28.30
C MET A 1 -3.72 20.21 28.28
N HIS A 2 -4.15 19.74 27.11
CA HIS A 2 -5.05 18.59 26.99
C HIS A 2 -4.35 17.60 26.06
N SER A 3 -3.84 16.53 26.68
CA SER A 3 -3.24 15.40 26.00
C SER A 3 -4.33 14.66 25.24
N LEU A 4 -4.37 14.85 23.92
CA LEU A 4 -5.01 13.91 23.01
C LEU A 4 -3.97 12.84 22.67
N GLU A 5 -3.63 12.01 23.65
CA GLU A 5 -3.17 10.65 23.41
C GLU A 5 -4.31 9.89 22.72
N LYS A 6 -4.50 10.15 21.42
CA LYS A 6 -5.02 9.10 20.57
C LYS A 6 -3.94 8.03 20.59
N ALA A 7 -4.24 6.89 21.20
CA ALA A 7 -3.47 5.66 21.07
C ALA A 7 -3.31 5.36 19.58
N VAL A 8 -2.25 5.89 18.99
CA VAL A 8 -1.90 5.67 17.60
C VAL A 8 -1.44 4.23 17.52
N SER A 9 -2.18 3.41 16.78
CA SER A 9 -1.82 2.01 16.62
C SER A 9 -0.45 1.92 15.95
N GLU A 10 0.52 1.31 16.64
CA GLU A 10 1.84 0.94 16.11
C GLU A 10 1.77 -0.21 15.08
N LYS A 11 0.55 -0.56 14.65
CA LYS A 11 0.31 -1.61 13.69
C LYS A 11 0.63 -1.11 12.28
N HIS A 12 1.27 -1.97 11.48
CA HIS A 12 1.22 -1.84 10.02
C HIS A 12 -0.23 -1.88 9.51
N ARG A 13 -0.52 -1.23 8.40
CA ARG A 13 -1.89 -0.98 7.92
C ARG A 13 -2.11 -1.63 6.55
N VAL A 14 -3.24 -2.31 6.37
CA VAL A 14 -3.70 -2.81 5.07
C VAL A 14 -4.91 -2.03 4.60
N ILE A 15 -4.75 -1.35 3.46
CA ILE A 15 -5.75 -0.51 2.82
C ILE A 15 -6.13 -1.15 1.49
N VAL A 16 -7.42 -1.38 1.27
CA VAL A 16 -7.95 -1.89 0.00
C VAL A 16 -8.68 -0.76 -0.72
N GLN A 17 -8.23 -0.46 -1.94
CA GLN A 17 -8.84 0.51 -2.83
C GLN A 17 -9.49 -0.21 -4.00
N LEU A 18 -10.79 -0.05 -4.15
CA LEU A 18 -11.54 -0.59 -5.28
C LEU A 18 -11.47 0.41 -6.44
N ASN A 19 -10.74 0.06 -7.49
CA ASN A 19 -10.57 0.89 -8.69
C ASN A 19 -11.50 0.41 -9.81
N LYS A 20 -12.46 1.23 -10.21
CA LYS A 20 -13.27 0.98 -11.41
C LYS A 20 -12.45 1.40 -12.63
N LEU A 21 -12.04 0.46 -13.47
CA LEU A 21 -11.45 0.80 -14.77
C LEU A 21 -12.56 1.31 -15.69
N GLY A 22 -12.51 2.60 -16.04
CA GLY A 22 -13.43 3.21 -16.99
C GLY A 22 -13.50 4.71 -16.79
N SER A 23 -13.40 5.45 -17.88
CA SER A 23 -13.32 6.91 -17.98
C SER A 23 -14.60 7.63 -17.57
N GLN A 24 -15.09 7.44 -16.34
CA GLN A 24 -16.07 8.34 -15.72
C GLN A 24 -15.79 8.48 -14.23
N ASN A 25 -15.22 9.63 -13.87
CA ASN A 25 -15.68 10.29 -12.67
C ASN A 25 -17.20 10.44 -12.76
N ALA A 26 -17.87 10.15 -11.65
CA ALA A 26 -19.24 10.54 -11.35
C ALA A 26 -20.40 9.57 -11.73
N SER A 27 -21.12 9.17 -10.68
CA SER A 27 -22.59 9.16 -10.61
C SER A 27 -23.43 7.99 -11.13
N HIS A 28 -22.97 7.09 -12.00
CA HIS A 28 -23.90 6.08 -12.53
C HIS A 28 -23.31 4.67 -12.68
N SER A 29 -23.16 3.96 -11.56
CA SER A 29 -23.17 2.49 -11.55
C SER A 29 -23.66 2.00 -10.19
N LYS A 30 -24.83 1.34 -10.18
CA LYS A 30 -25.44 0.70 -9.00
C LYS A 30 -24.62 -0.51 -8.55
N LEU A 31 -23.42 -0.28 -8.04
CA LEU A 31 -22.79 -1.15 -7.06
C LEU A 31 -23.42 -0.78 -5.72
N THR A 32 -24.34 -1.61 -5.25
CA THR A 32 -24.88 -1.48 -3.90
C THR A 32 -23.81 -1.96 -2.92
N LEU A 33 -22.90 -1.05 -2.55
CA LEU A 33 -22.19 -1.16 -1.28
C LEU A 33 -23.28 -1.20 -0.21
N VAL A 34 -23.49 -2.36 0.42
CA VAL A 34 -24.31 -2.41 1.62
C VAL A 34 -23.50 -1.74 2.72
N GLN A 35 -23.64 -0.42 2.80
CA GLN A 35 -23.30 0.36 3.98
C GLN A 35 -24.24 -0.13 5.07
N VAL A 36 -23.78 -1.07 5.90
CA VAL A 36 -24.40 -1.28 7.19
C VAL A 36 -24.13 0.00 7.96
N ARG A 37 -25.10 0.92 8.00
CA ARG A 37 -25.10 2.03 8.96
C ARG A 37 -25.02 1.38 10.34
N ALA A 38 -23.83 1.33 10.92
CA ALA A 38 -23.71 1.19 12.35
C ALA A 38 -24.46 2.39 12.95
N ARG A 39 -25.43 2.09 13.82
CA ARG A 39 -25.98 3.10 14.73
C ARG A 39 -24.82 3.77 15.47
N PRO A 40 -24.93 5.06 15.82
CA PRO A 40 -23.82 5.81 16.38
C PRO A 40 -23.63 5.47 17.85
N GLU A 41 -23.21 4.25 18.17
CA GLU A 41 -22.72 3.91 19.51
C GLU A 41 -21.52 2.94 19.39
N LEU A 42 -20.37 3.41 19.88
CA LEU A 42 -19.08 2.73 20.11
C LEU A 42 -18.20 2.29 18.91
N THR A 43 -17.18 3.14 18.64
CA THR A 43 -15.77 2.80 18.35
C THR A 43 -15.43 1.55 17.53
N ASP A 44 -15.71 1.56 16.23
CA ASP A 44 -14.76 1.23 15.14
C ASP A 44 -15.52 1.20 13.78
N PRO A 45 -15.06 1.87 12.72
CA PRO A 45 -15.76 1.83 11.43
C PRO A 45 -15.26 0.66 10.56
N PHE A 46 -15.79 -0.54 10.80
CA PHE A 46 -15.52 -1.73 9.97
C PHE A 46 -16.34 -1.73 8.66
N VAL A 47 -15.73 -2.19 7.56
CA VAL A 47 -16.43 -2.47 6.29
C VAL A 47 -16.17 -3.91 5.87
N ALA A 48 -17.24 -4.70 5.71
CA ALA A 48 -17.18 -6.07 5.22
C ALA A 48 -17.29 -6.10 3.69
N LEU A 49 -16.30 -6.67 3.01
CA LEU A 49 -16.41 -7.01 1.59
C LEU A 49 -16.82 -8.49 1.47
N GLY A 50 -18.02 -8.75 0.96
CA GLY A 50 -18.45 -10.10 0.60
C GLY A 50 -18.02 -10.42 -0.83
N TYR A 51 -17.68 -11.69 -1.10
CA TYR A 51 -17.43 -12.18 -2.46
C TYR A 51 -18.61 -11.93 -3.42
N ASP A 52 -19.84 -11.81 -2.88
CA ASP A 52 -21.05 -11.54 -3.69
C ASP A 52 -21.35 -10.06 -3.92
N THR A 53 -20.71 -9.13 -3.21
CA THR A 53 -20.84 -7.68 -3.52
C THR A 53 -20.12 -7.28 -4.81
N LEU A 54 -19.36 -8.23 -5.39
CA LEU A 54 -18.81 -8.17 -6.74
C LEU A 54 -19.69 -8.92 -7.77
N GLN A 55 -20.92 -9.30 -7.43
CA GLN A 55 -21.88 -9.82 -8.43
C GLN A 55 -22.49 -8.69 -9.25
N VAL A 56 -21.98 -8.56 -10.48
CA VAL A 56 -22.70 -7.89 -11.57
C VAL A 56 -24.01 -8.65 -11.78
N ASN A 57 -25.10 -7.93 -11.56
CA ASN A 57 -26.51 -8.32 -11.69
C ASN A 57 -26.76 -9.37 -12.79
N ARG A 58 -26.83 -10.67 -12.45
CA ARG A 58 -27.45 -11.69 -13.30
C ARG A 58 -28.91 -11.81 -12.91
N LYS A 59 -29.76 -11.00 -13.52
CA LYS A 59 -31.15 -11.42 -13.74
C LYS A 59 -31.21 -12.20 -15.06
N SER A 60 -31.91 -13.32 -15.01
CA SER A 60 -32.33 -14.21 -16.09
C SER A 60 -31.23 -14.90 -16.91
N SER A 61 -30.90 -16.14 -16.52
CA SER A 61 -31.17 -17.33 -17.36
C SER A 61 -30.70 -18.59 -16.63
N SER A 62 -31.67 -19.42 -16.26
CA SER A 62 -31.51 -20.82 -15.87
C SER A 62 -30.78 -21.60 -16.97
N GLN A 63 -29.61 -22.17 -16.64
CA GLN A 63 -29.03 -23.40 -17.17
C GLN A 63 -27.53 -23.41 -16.83
N PHE A 64 -27.17 -23.96 -15.67
CA PHE A 64 -25.89 -24.63 -15.43
C PHE A 64 -26.03 -25.40 -14.10
N SER A 65 -26.89 -26.40 -14.13
CA SER A 65 -27.02 -27.42 -13.10
C SER A 65 -26.25 -28.66 -13.56
N SER A 66 -24.99 -28.79 -13.14
CA SER A 66 -24.33 -30.09 -13.01
C SER A 66 -22.99 -29.94 -12.33
N LEU A 67 -23.01 -29.95 -10.99
CA LEU A 67 -22.04 -30.58 -10.08
C LEU A 67 -22.34 -30.06 -8.67
N SER A 68 -23.48 -30.47 -8.14
CA SER A 68 -23.81 -30.31 -6.72
C SER A 68 -24.55 -31.54 -6.27
N SER A 69 -23.81 -32.53 -5.79
CA SER A 69 -24.33 -33.57 -4.91
C SER A 69 -23.65 -33.44 -3.55
N SER A 70 -24.49 -33.48 -2.53
CA SER A 70 -24.24 -33.55 -1.07
C SER A 70 -23.78 -32.29 -0.33
N SER A 71 -24.80 -31.59 0.20
CA SER A 71 -24.93 -31.19 1.61
C SER A 71 -23.78 -30.41 2.28
N SER A 72 -23.77 -29.10 2.09
CA SER A 72 -23.76 -28.07 3.15
C SER A 72 -23.53 -26.73 2.46
N SER A 73 -24.35 -25.74 2.79
CA SER A 73 -24.31 -24.39 2.24
C SER A 73 -22.88 -23.82 2.30
N PRO A 74 -22.23 -23.41 1.19
CA PRO A 74 -20.92 -22.81 1.27
C PRO A 74 -21.06 -21.46 1.99
N SER A 75 -20.56 -21.37 3.21
CA SER A 75 -20.53 -20.14 3.99
C SER A 75 -19.76 -19.07 3.21
N LYS A 76 -20.47 -18.05 2.72
CA LYS A 76 -19.91 -16.91 1.99
C LYS A 76 -18.94 -16.14 2.89
N GLY A 77 -17.63 -16.28 2.64
CA GLY A 77 -16.60 -15.64 3.45
C GLY A 77 -16.60 -14.11 3.29
N LYS A 78 -16.54 -13.38 4.41
CA LYS A 78 -16.31 -11.93 4.45
C LYS A 78 -14.81 -11.66 4.62
N LEU A 79 -14.27 -10.71 3.87
CA LEU A 79 -12.90 -10.22 4.06
C LEU A 79 -12.91 -8.91 4.85
N HIS A 80 -11.88 -8.75 5.70
CA HIS A 80 -11.72 -7.64 6.63
C HIS A 80 -10.34 -7.02 6.44
N PHE A 81 -10.28 -5.68 6.44
CA PHE A 81 -9.07 -4.88 6.25
C PHE A 81 -9.13 -3.63 7.15
N ASP A 82 -7.99 -2.95 7.37
CA ASP A 82 -7.95 -1.75 8.22
C ASP A 82 -8.69 -0.56 7.59
N CYS A 83 -8.67 -0.47 6.26
CA CYS A 83 -9.47 0.50 5.50
C CYS A 83 -9.89 -0.08 4.15
N VAL A 84 -11.13 0.19 3.74
CA VAL A 84 -11.65 -0.11 2.41
C VAL A 84 -12.25 1.16 1.82
N GLY A 85 -11.77 1.56 0.64
CA GLY A 85 -12.20 2.77 -0.05
C GLY A 85 -12.38 2.56 -1.55
N ASN A 86 -12.98 3.55 -2.23
CA ASN A 86 -13.07 3.59 -3.69
C ASN A 86 -12.02 4.58 -4.23
N GLY A 87 -10.95 4.07 -4.84
CA GLY A 87 -9.82 4.89 -5.28
C GLY A 87 -9.28 5.81 -4.19
N PHE A 88 -9.05 7.09 -4.54
CA PHE A 88 -8.57 8.14 -3.63
C PHE A 88 -9.71 8.86 -2.90
N ASP A 89 -10.64 8.11 -2.28
CA ASP A 89 -11.68 8.73 -1.46
C ASP A 89 -11.12 9.36 -0.16
N ALA A 90 -12.00 10.01 0.61
CA ALA A 90 -11.61 10.69 1.84
C ALA A 90 -10.98 9.76 2.89
N ARG A 91 -11.36 8.48 2.94
CA ARG A 91 -10.80 7.50 3.89
C ARG A 91 -9.38 7.13 3.51
N THR A 92 -9.16 6.74 2.25
CA THR A 92 -7.82 6.45 1.74
C THR A 92 -6.88 7.65 1.92
N ARG A 93 -7.34 8.87 1.60
CA ARG A 93 -6.53 10.08 1.80
C ARG A 93 -6.24 10.34 3.29
N SER A 94 -7.16 10.00 4.19
CA SER A 94 -6.92 10.09 5.63
C SER A 94 -5.83 9.14 6.09
N GLU A 95 -5.75 7.93 5.53
CA GLU A 95 -4.65 6.98 5.84
C GLU A 95 -3.29 7.53 5.38
N MET A 96 -3.23 8.08 4.18
CA MET A 96 -2.02 8.73 3.65
C MET A 96 -1.59 9.92 4.51
N ALA A 97 -2.54 10.77 4.91
CA ALA A 97 -2.27 11.87 5.82
C ALA A 97 -1.81 11.37 7.20
N SER A 98 -2.39 10.29 7.73
CA SER A 98 -1.95 9.69 9.00
C SER A 98 -0.51 9.19 8.92
N MET A 99 -0.16 8.51 7.83
CA MET A 99 1.21 8.05 7.58
C MET A 99 2.21 9.22 7.57
N MET A 100 1.90 10.29 6.83
CA MET A 100 2.76 11.49 6.80
C MET A 100 2.83 12.20 8.15
N ALA A 101 1.81 12.05 9.01
CA ALA A 101 1.86 12.51 10.39
C ALA A 101 2.89 11.74 11.22
N HIS A 102 2.91 10.41 11.09
CA HIS A 102 3.85 9.58 11.82
C HIS A 102 5.28 9.85 11.35
N LEU A 103 5.47 10.02 10.04
CA LEU A 103 6.76 10.37 9.46
C LEU A 103 7.33 11.67 10.04
N LEU A 104 6.57 12.77 9.95
CA LEU A 104 7.13 14.10 10.20
C LEU A 104 6.93 14.61 11.62
N LEU A 105 5.78 14.29 12.24
CA LEU A 105 5.43 14.82 13.56
C LEU A 105 5.85 13.87 14.69
N GLN A 106 5.81 12.56 14.43
CA GLN A 106 6.28 11.55 15.40
C GLN A 106 7.70 11.07 15.10
N GLN A 107 8.30 11.57 14.01
CA GLN A 107 9.68 11.28 13.61
C GLN A 107 9.94 9.77 13.41
N ARG A 108 8.94 9.04 12.90
CA ARG A 108 9.02 7.59 12.69
C ARG A 108 9.26 7.24 11.23
N ASN A 109 10.16 6.30 10.96
CA ASN A 109 10.35 5.81 9.59
C ASN A 109 9.05 5.16 9.08
N CYS A 110 8.69 5.46 7.83
CA CYS A 110 7.46 4.96 7.23
C CYS A 110 7.72 4.33 5.87
N CYS A 111 6.94 3.33 5.49
CA CYS A 111 6.97 2.75 4.16
C CYS A 111 5.55 2.65 3.58
N MET A 112 5.37 3.11 2.35
CA MET A 112 4.17 2.89 1.58
C MET A 112 4.43 1.83 0.51
N ILE A 113 3.67 0.75 0.54
CA ILE A 113 3.74 -0.30 -0.50
C ILE A 113 2.41 -0.29 -1.27
N ARG A 114 2.42 0.14 -2.54
CA ARG A 114 1.27 0.08 -3.44
C ARG A 114 1.33 -1.19 -4.28
N CYS A 115 0.33 -2.04 -4.16
CA CYS A 115 0.11 -3.17 -5.04
C CYS A 115 -0.94 -2.79 -6.09
N VAL A 116 -0.52 -2.72 -7.35
CA VAL A 116 -1.34 -2.30 -8.50
C VAL A 116 -1.43 -3.42 -9.52
N ALA A 117 -2.55 -3.52 -10.24
CA ALA A 117 -2.71 -4.57 -11.25
C ALA A 117 -1.79 -4.37 -12.46
N LYS A 118 -1.65 -3.11 -12.90
CA LYS A 118 -0.80 -2.69 -14.02
C LYS A 118 0.08 -1.54 -13.58
N ARG A 119 1.20 -1.33 -14.29
CA ARG A 119 2.10 -0.23 -13.98
C ARG A 119 1.41 1.11 -14.29
N GLU A 120 1.45 1.99 -13.32
CA GLU A 120 1.04 3.38 -13.45
C GLU A 120 2.17 4.28 -12.94
N SER A 121 2.22 5.52 -13.43
CA SER A 121 3.17 6.51 -12.91
C SER A 121 2.77 6.90 -11.49
N SER A 122 3.69 6.77 -10.54
CA SER A 122 3.43 7.10 -9.14
C SER A 122 3.47 8.59 -8.86
N ALA A 123 3.79 9.43 -9.85
CA ALA A 123 4.07 10.84 -9.61
C ALA A 123 2.92 11.63 -9.00
N ALA A 124 1.66 11.35 -9.34
CA ALA A 124 0.53 12.04 -8.71
C ALA A 124 0.48 11.77 -7.20
N VAL A 125 0.68 10.50 -6.81
CA VAL A 125 0.72 10.08 -5.40
C VAL A 125 1.95 10.64 -4.70
N LEU A 126 3.12 10.55 -5.32
CA LEU A 126 4.36 11.07 -4.78
C LEU A 126 4.34 12.59 -4.62
N ASN A 127 3.77 13.33 -5.57
CA ASN A 127 3.54 14.78 -5.42
C ASN A 127 2.63 15.08 -4.23
N HIS A 128 1.52 14.34 -4.09
CA HIS A 128 0.62 14.55 -2.97
C HIS A 128 1.31 14.31 -1.61
N LEU A 129 2.06 13.20 -1.49
CA LEU A 129 2.72 12.83 -0.24
C LEU A 129 3.94 13.72 0.06
N LEU A 130 4.86 13.83 -0.89
CA LEU A 130 6.20 14.38 -0.68
C LEU A 130 6.30 15.90 -0.88
N VAL A 131 5.25 16.50 -1.46
CA VAL A 131 5.17 17.95 -1.67
C VAL A 131 4.03 18.49 -0.82
N CYS A 132 2.78 18.14 -1.15
CA CYS A 132 1.62 18.75 -0.50
C CYS A 132 1.54 18.43 1.00
N GLU A 133 1.62 17.15 1.39
CA GLU A 133 1.55 16.80 2.81
C GLU A 133 2.82 17.21 3.56
N VAL A 134 4.02 17.11 2.96
CA VAL A 134 5.25 17.63 3.58
C VAL A 134 5.14 19.12 3.87
N ASP A 135 4.87 19.96 2.87
CA ASP A 135 4.79 21.42 3.04
C ASP A 135 3.74 21.80 4.09
N LYS A 136 2.55 21.19 4.00
CA LYS A 136 1.47 21.39 4.97
C LYS A 136 1.91 21.06 6.39
N ARG A 137 2.61 19.94 6.61
CA ARG A 137 3.08 19.57 7.95
C ARG A 137 4.19 20.46 8.44
N MET A 138 5.18 20.73 7.60
CA MET A 138 6.30 21.61 7.94
C MET A 138 5.79 22.97 8.40
N GLN A 139 4.88 23.58 7.61
CA GLN A 139 4.25 24.85 7.96
C GLN A 139 3.43 24.77 9.25
N SER A 140 2.57 23.75 9.39
CA SER A 140 1.70 23.63 10.57
C SER A 140 2.48 23.41 11.87
N ALA A 141 3.60 22.70 11.80
CA ALA A 141 4.35 22.23 12.96
C ALA A 141 5.55 23.11 13.30
N GLN A 142 5.88 24.12 12.50
CA GLN A 142 6.99 25.00 12.86
C GLN A 142 8.34 24.57 12.30
N LEU A 143 8.34 23.63 11.37
CA LEU A 143 9.53 22.88 10.97
C LEU A 143 10.14 23.47 9.70
N SER A 144 11.46 23.43 9.61
CA SER A 144 12.22 23.86 8.45
C SER A 144 12.87 22.67 7.77
N LEU A 145 12.42 22.34 6.57
CA LEU A 145 13.07 21.34 5.72
C LEU A 145 14.46 21.83 5.30
N SER A 146 15.48 21.00 5.48
CA SER A 146 16.86 21.30 5.07
C SER A 146 17.26 20.56 3.80
N CYS A 147 16.83 19.32 3.65
CA CYS A 147 17.20 18.47 2.54
C CYS A 147 16.24 17.29 2.38
N ILE A 148 16.05 16.85 1.13
CA ILE A 148 15.48 15.55 0.80
C ILE A 148 16.52 14.80 -0.02
N GLN A 149 16.88 13.59 0.38
CA GLN A 149 17.69 12.71 -0.44
C GLN A 149 16.85 11.57 -0.98
N CYS A 150 17.10 11.13 -2.20
CA CYS A 150 16.36 10.06 -2.86
C CYS A 150 17.31 9.03 -3.47
N GLU A 151 17.03 7.76 -3.25
CA GLU A 151 17.58 6.64 -4.01
C GLU A 151 16.44 5.96 -4.77
N TYR A 152 16.70 5.52 -6.00
CA TYR A 152 15.69 4.90 -6.85
C TYR A 152 16.17 3.55 -7.37
N PHE A 153 15.40 2.50 -7.09
CA PHE A 153 15.72 1.13 -7.45
C PHE A 153 14.62 0.49 -8.32
N ASP A 154 15.07 -0.30 -9.30
CA ASP A 154 14.32 -1.29 -10.05
C ASP A 154 14.57 -2.67 -9.43
N ILE A 155 13.60 -3.20 -8.70
CA ILE A 155 13.68 -4.50 -8.04
C ILE A 155 13.18 -5.58 -9.00
N ARG A 156 14.10 -6.37 -9.52
CA ARG A 156 13.82 -7.46 -10.46
C ARG A 156 13.77 -8.78 -9.70
N LYS A 157 13.59 -9.89 -10.41
CA LYS A 157 13.44 -11.21 -9.77
C LYS A 157 14.70 -11.62 -8.99
N PHE A 158 15.88 -11.39 -9.56
CA PHE A 158 17.17 -11.87 -9.04
C PHE A 158 18.18 -10.76 -8.75
N ASP A 159 17.92 -9.53 -9.17
CA ASP A 159 18.81 -8.38 -9.00
C ASP A 159 18.02 -7.11 -8.65
N MET A 160 18.74 -6.10 -8.19
CA MET A 160 18.21 -4.77 -7.92
C MET A 160 19.14 -3.73 -8.55
N VAL A 161 18.58 -2.86 -9.38
CA VAL A 161 19.34 -1.86 -10.15
C VAL A 161 19.01 -0.48 -9.65
N ASN A 162 20.02 0.30 -9.26
CA ASN A 162 19.83 1.72 -8.95
C ASN A 162 19.65 2.51 -10.26
N LEU A 163 18.46 3.05 -10.48
CA LEU A 163 18.07 3.77 -11.69
C LEU A 163 18.63 5.19 -11.78
N LEU A 164 19.17 5.75 -10.69
CA LEU A 164 19.90 7.02 -10.73
C LEU A 164 21.30 6.85 -11.32
N GLY A 165 21.83 5.62 -11.33
CA GLY A 165 23.07 5.26 -12.00
C GLY A 165 24.34 5.84 -11.37
N ARG A 166 25.41 5.91 -12.16
CA ARG A 166 26.65 6.62 -11.82
C ARG A 166 26.70 7.94 -12.61
N PRO A 167 27.25 9.03 -12.05
CA PRO A 167 28.05 9.07 -10.82
C PRO A 167 27.24 9.12 -9.52
N THR A 168 25.96 9.51 -9.57
CA THR A 168 25.14 9.80 -8.39
C THR A 168 24.16 8.67 -8.09
N ARG A 169 24.51 7.84 -7.10
CA ARG A 169 23.59 6.80 -6.57
C ARG A 169 22.40 7.38 -5.80
N ARG A 170 22.48 8.66 -5.44
CA ARG A 170 21.53 9.40 -4.63
C ARG A 170 21.32 10.79 -5.22
N LYS A 171 20.07 11.23 -5.32
CA LYS A 171 19.70 12.58 -5.76
C LYS A 171 19.36 13.42 -4.53
N LYS A 172 19.86 14.66 -4.47
CA LYS A 172 19.62 15.59 -3.37
C LYS A 172 18.72 16.73 -3.85
N PHE A 173 17.72 17.08 -3.05
CA PHE A 173 16.81 18.19 -3.27
C PHE A 173 16.87 19.12 -2.06
N LEU A 174 16.87 20.43 -2.31
CA LEU A 174 16.91 21.45 -1.25
C LEU A 174 15.50 21.90 -0.84
N SER A 175 14.50 21.59 -1.67
CA SER A 175 13.10 21.94 -1.42
C SER A 175 12.15 20.89 -2.00
N THR A 176 10.91 20.88 -1.51
CA THR A 176 9.79 20.11 -2.08
C THR A 176 9.48 20.54 -3.52
N MET A 177 9.72 21.80 -3.87
CA MET A 177 9.59 22.29 -5.25
C MET A 177 10.62 21.69 -6.20
N ASP A 178 11.88 21.51 -5.76
CA ASP A 178 12.90 20.86 -6.57
C ASP A 178 12.58 19.38 -6.77
N LEU A 179 12.10 18.73 -5.71
CA LEU A 179 11.60 17.35 -5.79
C LEU A 179 10.42 17.24 -6.76
N GLN A 180 9.45 18.15 -6.70
CA GLN A 180 8.30 18.18 -7.61
C GLN A 180 8.72 18.28 -9.08
N ARG A 181 9.66 19.19 -9.39
CA ARG A 181 10.18 19.34 -10.76
C ARG A 181 10.80 18.04 -11.27
N TRP A 182 11.55 17.35 -10.40
CA TRP A 182 12.13 16.05 -10.74
C TRP A 182 11.08 14.96 -10.94
N LEU A 183 10.07 14.88 -10.05
CA LEU A 183 8.94 13.93 -10.16
C LEU A 183 8.14 14.12 -11.45
N ASN A 184 8.01 15.36 -11.92
CA ASN A 184 7.29 15.69 -13.15
C ASN A 184 8.17 15.64 -14.41
N GLY A 185 9.49 15.53 -14.25
CA GLY A 185 10.48 15.49 -15.33
C GLY A 185 11.20 14.14 -15.39
N ASP A 186 12.47 14.10 -14.97
CA ASP A 186 13.35 12.93 -15.08
C ASP A 186 12.71 11.63 -14.54
N TYR A 187 11.97 11.71 -13.43
CA TYR A 187 11.32 10.54 -12.83
C TYR A 187 10.38 9.81 -13.83
N GLN A 188 9.63 10.56 -14.66
CA GLN A 188 8.73 9.96 -15.66
C GLN A 188 9.50 9.14 -16.69
N GLN A 189 10.71 9.57 -17.04
CA GLN A 189 11.57 8.87 -17.99
C GLN A 189 12.15 7.60 -17.35
N LEU A 190 12.58 7.69 -16.09
CA LEU A 190 13.14 6.56 -15.35
C LEU A 190 12.09 5.46 -15.10
N VAL A 191 10.87 5.81 -14.69
CA VAL A 191 9.79 4.84 -14.45
C VAL A 191 9.34 4.12 -15.73
N ALA A 192 9.42 4.79 -16.88
CA ALA A 192 9.16 4.18 -18.17
C ALA A 192 10.19 3.07 -18.51
N GLY A 193 11.44 3.23 -18.09
CA GLY A 193 12.52 2.25 -18.30
C GLY A 193 12.60 1.13 -17.25
N CYS A 194 11.91 1.26 -16.11
CA CYS A 194 11.92 0.25 -15.03
C CYS A 194 11.42 -1.13 -15.55
N GLN A 195 12.02 -2.25 -15.17
CA GLN A 195 11.61 -3.57 -15.69
C GLN A 195 10.85 -4.41 -14.66
N GLY A 196 11.21 -4.32 -13.40
CA GLY A 196 10.60 -5.02 -12.27
C GLY A 196 9.64 -4.16 -11.46
N GLN A 197 9.84 -4.14 -10.15
CA GLN A 197 9.07 -3.39 -9.17
C GLN A 197 9.79 -2.10 -8.80
N GLU A 198 8.99 -1.07 -8.51
CA GLU A 198 9.51 0.26 -8.21
C GLU A 198 9.85 0.37 -6.72
N CYS A 199 11.01 0.95 -6.37
CA CYS A 199 11.32 1.28 -4.98
C CYS A 199 12.10 2.61 -4.87
N LEU A 200 11.54 3.58 -4.16
CA LEU A 200 12.12 4.90 -3.92
C LEU A 200 12.33 5.07 -2.41
N ASP A 201 13.57 5.34 -2.02
CA ASP A 201 13.92 5.62 -0.63
C ASP A 201 14.23 7.10 -0.46
N PHE A 202 13.46 7.77 0.40
CA PHE A 202 13.62 9.18 0.72
C PHE A 202 14.15 9.35 2.15
N LEU A 203 15.19 10.17 2.31
CA LEU A 203 15.66 10.64 3.62
C LEU A 203 15.34 12.13 3.73
N PHE A 204 14.51 12.49 4.70
CA PHE A 204 14.17 13.86 5.00
C PHE A 204 15.01 14.34 6.17
N SER A 205 15.72 15.45 6.01
CA SER A 205 16.42 16.15 7.09
C SER A 205 15.73 17.50 7.31
N PHE A 206 15.28 17.76 8.52
CA PHE A 206 14.57 19.00 8.88
C PHE A 206 14.87 19.41 10.32
N SER A 207 14.51 20.63 10.69
CA SER A 207 14.69 21.14 12.05
C SER A 207 13.43 21.73 12.66
N ASP A 208 13.35 21.73 13.98
CA ASP A 208 12.32 22.49 14.71
C ASP A 208 12.73 23.96 14.94
N ARG A 209 11.89 24.69 15.68
CA ARG A 209 12.15 26.08 16.05
C ARG A 209 13.39 26.26 16.93
N ASN A 210 13.79 25.21 17.65
CA ASN A 210 15.01 25.19 18.48
C ASN A 210 16.26 24.80 17.68
N ARG A 211 16.13 24.61 16.36
CA ARG A 211 17.19 24.15 15.45
C ARG A 211 17.70 22.74 15.77
N ILE A 212 16.90 21.92 16.47
CA ILE A 212 17.19 20.51 16.64
C ILE A 212 16.95 19.83 15.29
N MET A 213 17.95 19.11 14.79
CA MET A 213 17.89 18.40 13.52
C MET A 213 17.27 17.02 13.71
N TYR A 214 16.39 16.65 12.80
CA TYR A 214 15.74 15.35 12.72
C TYR A 214 15.95 14.74 11.34
N GLU A 215 16.12 13.43 11.30
CA GLU A 215 16.19 12.66 10.07
C GLU A 215 15.21 11.50 10.11
N VAL A 216 14.39 11.39 9.06
CA VAL A 216 13.38 10.33 8.95
C VAL A 216 13.37 9.74 7.55
N LYS A 217 13.19 8.43 7.47
CA LYS A 217 13.14 7.68 6.21
C LYS A 217 11.70 7.42 5.79
N PHE A 218 11.40 7.74 4.54
CA PHE A 218 10.19 7.33 3.87
C PHE A 218 10.52 6.47 2.66
N SER A 219 10.06 5.22 2.65
CA SER A 219 10.18 4.33 1.50
C SER A 219 8.87 4.23 0.75
N TYR A 220 8.93 4.24 -0.58
CA TYR A 220 7.79 4.02 -1.45
C TYR A 220 8.10 2.86 -2.38
N MET A 221 7.24 1.84 -2.39
CA MET A 221 7.35 0.69 -3.28
C MET A 221 6.08 0.53 -4.11
N GLN A 222 6.22 0.31 -5.42
CA GLN A 222 5.10 -0.08 -6.28
C GLN A 222 5.32 -1.50 -6.82
N ILE A 223 4.48 -2.42 -6.34
CA ILE A 223 4.40 -3.81 -6.78
C ILE A 223 3.31 -3.93 -7.84
N VAL A 224 3.72 -4.21 -9.07
CA VAL A 224 2.83 -4.52 -10.20
C VAL A 224 2.51 -6.01 -10.19
N ALA A 225 1.31 -6.36 -9.72
CA ALA A 225 0.87 -7.75 -9.56
C ALA A 225 0.88 -8.52 -10.89
N GLY A 226 0.58 -7.85 -12.01
CA GLY A 226 0.65 -8.44 -13.35
C GLY A 226 2.07 -8.80 -13.83
N LYS A 227 3.12 -8.31 -13.15
CA LYS A 227 4.52 -8.67 -13.43
C LYS A 227 5.05 -9.83 -12.59
N LEU A 228 4.26 -10.30 -11.61
CA LEU A 228 4.62 -11.46 -10.80
C LEU A 228 4.18 -12.74 -11.51
N ASP A 229 5.09 -13.69 -11.67
CA ASP A 229 4.75 -15.05 -12.04
C ASP A 229 4.04 -15.77 -10.88
N THR A 230 3.52 -16.98 -11.13
CA THR A 230 2.80 -17.77 -10.13
C THR A 230 3.63 -18.00 -8.88
N ASP A 231 4.91 -18.35 -9.04
CA ASP A 231 5.82 -18.59 -7.93
C ASP A 231 6.10 -17.31 -7.13
N GLY A 232 6.28 -16.17 -7.81
CA GLY A 232 6.46 -14.87 -7.18
C GLY A 232 5.24 -14.43 -6.38
N LYS A 233 4.02 -14.69 -6.87
CA LYS A 233 2.77 -14.43 -6.13
C LYS A 233 2.67 -15.30 -4.88
N VAL A 234 2.98 -16.59 -4.99
CA VAL A 234 2.98 -17.52 -3.84
C VAL A 234 4.05 -17.14 -2.81
N ALA A 235 5.26 -16.83 -3.25
CA ALA A 235 6.36 -16.41 -2.38
C ALA A 235 6.03 -15.10 -1.64
N LEU A 236 5.50 -14.11 -2.36
CA LEU A 236 5.06 -12.85 -1.76
C LEU A 236 3.91 -13.07 -0.77
N SER A 237 2.88 -13.84 -1.14
CA SER A 237 1.77 -14.17 -0.25
C SER A 237 2.26 -14.88 1.02
N THR A 238 3.19 -15.83 0.90
CA THR A 238 3.76 -16.56 2.03
C THR A 238 4.58 -15.65 2.93
N CYS A 239 5.37 -14.75 2.34
CA CYS A 239 6.13 -13.73 3.07
C CYS A 239 5.20 -12.80 3.86
N LEU A 240 4.15 -12.28 3.21
CA LEU A 240 3.21 -11.36 3.84
C LEU A 240 2.41 -12.02 4.97
N ALA A 241 2.09 -13.31 4.85
CA ALA A 241 1.42 -14.06 5.91
C ALA A 241 2.35 -14.39 7.10
N ASN A 242 3.66 -14.50 6.86
CA ASN A 242 4.66 -14.94 7.84
C ASN A 242 5.88 -14.01 7.85
N LEU A 243 5.66 -12.74 8.22
CA LEU A 243 6.71 -11.72 8.20
C LEU A 243 7.89 -12.05 9.14
N ASP A 244 7.61 -12.74 10.24
CA ASP A 244 8.59 -13.13 11.25
C ASP A 244 9.44 -14.35 10.83
N ILE A 245 9.05 -15.08 9.79
CA ILE A 245 9.69 -16.34 9.39
C ILE A 245 10.46 -16.14 8.09
N ARG A 246 11.78 -16.32 8.14
CA ARG A 246 12.61 -16.42 6.93
C ARG A 246 12.50 -17.84 6.37
N PRO A 247 11.88 -18.05 5.19
CA PRO A 247 11.77 -19.35 4.56
C PRO A 247 13.16 -19.85 4.18
N ARG A 248 13.32 -21.16 4.24
CA ARG A 248 14.54 -21.83 3.77
C ARG A 248 14.50 -21.91 2.24
N GLY A 249 15.51 -21.37 1.55
CA GLY A 249 15.66 -21.44 0.09
C GLY A 249 15.89 -20.09 -0.57
N ASN A 250 16.00 -20.09 -1.91
CA ASN A 250 16.18 -18.88 -2.71
C ASN A 250 14.90 -18.04 -2.69
N THR A 251 14.99 -16.85 -2.13
CA THR A 251 13.97 -15.82 -2.13
C THR A 251 14.20 -14.86 -3.29
N SER A 252 13.13 -14.31 -3.87
CA SER A 252 13.26 -13.22 -4.86
C SER A 252 13.71 -11.94 -4.17
N MET A 253 14.46 -11.07 -4.87
CA MET A 253 14.89 -9.78 -4.32
C MET A 253 13.74 -8.95 -3.75
N LEU A 254 12.55 -8.99 -4.37
CA LEU A 254 11.35 -8.33 -3.85
C LEU A 254 10.99 -8.77 -2.43
N VAL A 255 11.00 -10.07 -2.18
CA VAL A 255 10.65 -10.66 -0.88
C VAL A 255 11.69 -10.27 0.16
N ASP A 256 12.97 -10.26 -0.21
CA ASP A 256 14.04 -9.84 0.69
C ASP A 256 13.95 -8.35 1.02
N THR A 257 13.75 -7.48 0.03
CA THR A 257 13.55 -6.03 0.27
C THR A 257 12.36 -5.76 1.18
N ILE A 258 11.23 -6.45 0.96
CA ILE A 258 10.06 -6.30 1.82
C ILE A 258 10.41 -6.69 3.25
N ARG A 259 11.09 -7.83 3.47
CA ARG A 259 11.51 -8.25 4.82
C ARG A 259 12.46 -7.27 5.48
N ASP A 260 13.40 -6.70 4.73
CA ASP A 260 14.32 -5.71 5.27
C ASP A 260 13.56 -4.50 5.81
N TYR A 261 12.48 -4.07 5.16
CA TYR A 261 11.59 -3.02 5.70
C TYR A 261 10.76 -3.45 6.91
N TYR A 262 10.48 -4.74 7.11
CA TYR A 262 9.88 -5.24 8.36
C TYR A 262 10.90 -5.53 9.45
N SER A 263 12.20 -5.50 9.14
CA SER A 263 13.22 -5.82 10.12
C SER A 263 13.18 -4.82 11.28
N ALA A 264 13.46 -5.32 12.48
CA ALA A 264 13.57 -4.47 13.67
C ALA A 264 14.64 -3.39 13.51
N GLU A 265 15.65 -3.60 12.65
CA GLU A 265 16.73 -2.65 12.39
C GLU A 265 16.25 -1.39 11.67
N GLN A 266 15.21 -1.47 10.84
CA GLN A 266 14.70 -0.30 10.08
C GLN A 266 13.63 0.49 10.85
N GLU A 267 12.99 -0.14 11.84
CA GLU A 267 11.88 0.41 12.66
C GLU A 267 10.78 1.10 11.82
N MET A 268 10.48 0.59 10.63
CA MET A 268 9.51 1.19 9.73
C MET A 268 8.07 0.81 10.07
N GLN A 269 7.17 1.79 10.12
CA GLN A 269 5.74 1.54 10.05
C GLN A 269 5.27 1.48 8.60
N ILE A 270 4.45 0.48 8.27
CA ILE A 270 4.15 0.15 6.86
C ILE A 270 2.66 0.32 6.57
N TRP A 271 2.34 0.99 5.46
CA TRP A 271 1.01 1.08 4.88
C TRP A 271 1.01 0.38 3.53
N MET A 272 0.30 -0.75 3.45
CA MET A 272 0.16 -1.51 2.21
C MET A 272 -1.20 -1.21 1.57
N PHE A 273 -1.17 -0.59 0.40
CA PHE A 273 -2.34 -0.23 -0.39
C PHE A 273 -2.53 -1.25 -1.53
N PHE A 274 -3.70 -1.87 -1.61
CA PHE A 274 -4.07 -2.79 -2.68
C PHE A 274 -5.11 -2.15 -3.59
N GLU A 275 -4.73 -1.84 -4.82
CA GLU A 275 -5.58 -1.20 -5.83
C GLU A 275 -6.26 -2.23 -6.71
N ILE A 276 -7.36 -2.78 -6.19
CA ILE A 276 -8.04 -3.92 -6.77
C ILE A 276 -8.91 -3.46 -7.93
N PRO A 277 -8.64 -3.92 -9.17
CA PRO A 277 -9.45 -3.57 -10.32
C PRO A 277 -10.82 -4.24 -10.21
N VAL A 278 -11.88 -3.44 -10.18
CA VAL A 278 -13.26 -3.91 -10.26
C VAL A 278 -13.67 -3.87 -11.73
N GLN A 279 -13.27 -4.87 -12.50
CA GLN A 279 -13.74 -5.03 -13.89
C GLN A 279 -15.15 -5.62 -13.92
N GLN A 280 -16.03 -5.02 -14.72
CA GLN A 280 -17.17 -5.75 -15.26
C GLN A 280 -16.61 -6.75 -16.27
N ARG A 281 -16.72 -8.04 -16.00
CA ARG A 281 -16.26 -9.13 -16.86
C ARG A 281 -16.75 -8.94 -18.30
N LEU A 282 -15.86 -8.53 -19.21
CA LEU A 282 -15.95 -8.92 -20.60
C LEU A 282 -15.07 -10.15 -20.76
N GLY A 283 -15.71 -11.25 -21.11
CA GLY A 283 -15.08 -12.57 -21.15
C GLY A 283 -14.01 -12.71 -22.22
N LEU A 284 -13.48 -13.93 -22.22
CA LEU A 284 -12.56 -14.54 -23.17
C LEU A 284 -11.08 -14.40 -22.79
N ASN A 285 -10.54 -15.56 -22.42
CA ASN A 285 -9.14 -15.96 -22.45
C ASN A 285 -8.35 -15.76 -21.15
N GLY A 286 -8.50 -16.71 -20.23
CA GLY A 286 -7.38 -17.37 -19.54
C GLY A 286 -6.50 -16.55 -18.58
N ALA A 287 -6.69 -15.23 -18.44
CA ALA A 287 -6.03 -14.45 -17.41
C ALA A 287 -6.64 -14.85 -16.05
N GLY A 288 -5.91 -15.65 -15.27
CA GLY A 288 -6.23 -15.91 -13.87
C GLY A 288 -6.57 -14.59 -13.18
N ASP A 289 -7.70 -14.58 -12.46
CA ASP A 289 -8.36 -13.36 -12.01
C ASP A 289 -7.38 -12.53 -11.15
N ILE A 290 -6.76 -11.51 -11.75
CA ILE A 290 -5.78 -10.64 -11.08
C ILE A 290 -6.38 -10.01 -9.83
N MET A 291 -7.70 -9.82 -9.82
CA MET A 291 -8.48 -9.42 -8.67
C MET A 291 -8.34 -10.44 -7.53
N ASP A 292 -8.54 -11.73 -7.80
CA ASP A 292 -8.41 -12.80 -6.80
C ASP A 292 -6.99 -12.89 -6.27
N ASP A 293 -5.98 -12.76 -7.14
CA ASP A 293 -4.58 -12.77 -6.71
C ASP A 293 -4.26 -11.58 -5.80
N MET A 294 -4.69 -10.38 -6.15
CA MET A 294 -4.51 -9.19 -5.32
C MET A 294 -5.28 -9.30 -3.99
N LEU A 295 -6.50 -9.88 -3.99
CA LEU A 295 -7.26 -10.14 -2.76
C LEU A 295 -6.56 -11.15 -1.85
N LYS A 296 -5.98 -12.22 -2.41
CA LYS A 296 -5.18 -13.20 -1.64
C LYS A 296 -3.96 -12.54 -1.01
N LEU A 297 -3.24 -11.71 -1.75
CA LEU A 297 -2.10 -10.95 -1.23
C LEU A 297 -2.52 -9.99 -0.11
N ALA A 298 -3.64 -9.26 -0.29
CA ALA A 298 -4.18 -8.37 0.73
C ALA A 298 -4.56 -9.12 2.00
N LYS A 299 -5.23 -10.27 1.85
CA LYS A 299 -5.61 -11.15 2.97
C LYS A 299 -4.37 -11.67 3.71
N ALA A 300 -3.34 -12.07 2.98
CA ALA A 300 -2.08 -12.54 3.57
C ALA A 300 -1.39 -11.43 4.38
N ALA A 301 -1.26 -10.22 3.81
CA ALA A 301 -0.69 -9.06 4.52
C ALA A 301 -1.48 -8.72 5.79
N TYR A 302 -2.81 -8.71 5.70
CA TYR A 302 -3.65 -8.40 6.85
C TYR A 302 -3.54 -9.45 7.96
N ALA A 303 -3.48 -10.73 7.58
CA ALA A 303 -3.23 -11.81 8.54
C ALA A 303 -1.87 -11.67 9.20
N GLY A 304 -0.80 -11.45 8.43
CA GLY A 304 0.56 -11.28 8.97
C GLY A 304 0.69 -10.10 9.93
N PHE A 305 0.13 -8.93 9.58
CA PHE A 305 0.19 -7.74 10.44
C PHE A 305 -0.61 -7.88 11.74
N ASN A 306 -1.65 -8.72 11.75
CA ASN A 306 -2.40 -9.02 12.96
C ASN A 306 -1.71 -10.08 13.82
N SER A 307 -1.07 -11.07 13.21
CA SER A 307 -0.32 -12.11 13.93
C SER A 307 0.94 -11.58 14.61
N ALA A 308 1.67 -10.65 13.97
CA ALA A 308 2.86 -10.02 14.54
C ALA A 308 2.59 -9.27 15.87
N LYS A 309 1.34 -8.85 16.13
CA LYS A 309 0.93 -8.26 17.41
C LYS A 309 0.92 -9.26 18.55
N VAL A 310 0.52 -10.51 18.30
CA VAL A 310 0.37 -11.53 19.35
C VAL A 310 1.75 -11.90 19.92
N ASN A 311 2.78 -11.92 19.07
CA ASN A 311 4.14 -12.29 19.49
C ASN A 311 4.86 -11.19 20.28
N LYS A 312 4.58 -9.89 20.03
CA LYS A 312 5.20 -8.79 20.80
C LYS A 312 4.70 -8.69 22.25
N VAL A 313 3.51 -9.20 22.57
CA VAL A 313 2.98 -9.25 23.94
C VAL A 313 3.58 -10.42 24.75
N GLY A 314 4.18 -11.40 24.09
CA GLY A 314 4.76 -12.60 24.73
C GLY A 314 6.22 -12.48 25.20
N ILE A 315 6.91 -11.39 24.86
CA ILE A 315 8.33 -11.18 25.19
C ILE A 315 8.44 -9.98 26.15
N CYS A 316 7.85 -10.15 27.32
CA CYS A 316 8.16 -9.38 28.53
C CYS A 316 8.17 -10.37 29.69
N ARG A 317 9.33 -10.99 29.90
CA ARG A 317 9.72 -11.59 31.18
C ARG A 317 11.14 -11.17 31.46
#